data_AF-A0A3M1T3Z1-F1
#
_entry.id   AF-A0A3M1T3Z1-F1
#
_cell.length_a   1.000
_cell.length_b   1.000
_cell.length_c   1.000
_cell.angle_alpha   90.00
_cell.angle_beta   90.00
_cell.angle_gamma   90.00
#
_symmetry.space_group_name_H-M   'P 1'
#
loop_
_entity.id
_entity.type
_entity.pdbx_description
1 polymer ?
#
loop_
_entity_poly.entity_id
_entity_poly.type
_entity_poly.pdbx_seq_one_letter_code
_entity_poly.pdbx_strand_id
1 'polypeptide(L)'
;MDRHGGVVVYAGGDDLLAMLPVEGALACADALARTYRDAFPRGRQGTLSAAVVFAHVRQPLMSVLAEAHRLLDEEAKDRNGRSSLAVAVLKSSGLHSQWVSSWERTGPGGARMRATEALEALCGGLRGPGDEPGLSSSLLYRLRDTLGLLCDWPRWQPGAWAPLPHGVPLRSYIEAELRRTLPESEAGAESGAGPLAETITALLSASPNPGGVLSPDWVGVDALLLARFLSSPSEGDAR
;
A
#
# COMPACT_ATOMS: atom_id res chain seq x y z
N MET A 1 16.47 -11.36 3.32
CA MET A 1 15.78 -12.10 4.39
C MET A 1 16.42 -11.82 5.74
N ASP A 2 17.64 -12.29 6.01
CA ASP A 2 18.31 -12.13 7.32
C ASP A 2 18.40 -10.67 7.79
N ARG A 3 18.76 -9.75 6.89
CA ARG A 3 18.82 -8.29 7.18
C ARG A 3 17.48 -7.67 7.60
N HIS A 4 16.37 -8.37 7.40
CA HIS A 4 15.01 -7.92 7.74
C HIS A 4 14.36 -8.82 8.80
N GLY A 5 15.14 -9.67 9.50
CA GLY A 5 14.63 -10.57 10.54
C GLY A 5 13.73 -11.69 10.00
N GLY A 6 13.82 -11.99 8.71
CA GLY A 6 12.99 -13.00 8.05
C GLY A 6 13.57 -14.41 8.11
N VAL A 7 12.68 -15.41 8.06
CA VAL A 7 13.00 -16.83 7.94
C VAL A 7 12.51 -17.35 6.60
N VAL A 8 13.41 -17.93 5.80
CA VAL A 8 13.05 -18.58 4.53
C VAL A 8 12.43 -19.95 4.81
N VAL A 9 11.25 -20.19 4.24
CA VAL A 9 10.57 -21.49 4.29
C VAL A 9 10.89 -22.30 3.06
N TYR A 10 10.87 -21.65 1.89
CA TYR A 10 11.16 -22.26 0.60
C TYR A 10 11.82 -21.22 -0.32
N ALA A 11 12.82 -21.64 -1.07
CA ALA A 11 13.45 -20.85 -2.13
C ALA A 11 13.89 -21.79 -3.25
N GLY A 12 13.20 -21.76 -4.39
CA GLY A 12 13.48 -22.66 -5.50
C GLY A 12 13.27 -21.95 -6.83
N GLY A 13 14.36 -21.74 -7.56
CA GLY A 13 14.33 -21.01 -8.83
C GLY A 13 13.92 -19.55 -8.62
N ASP A 14 12.77 -19.20 -9.19
CA ASP A 14 12.14 -17.89 -9.11
C ASP A 14 11.10 -17.75 -7.98
N ASP A 15 10.69 -18.87 -7.37
CA ASP A 15 9.70 -18.89 -6.30
C ASP A 15 10.34 -18.81 -4.90
N LEU A 16 9.71 -18.02 -4.02
CA LEU A 16 10.17 -17.76 -2.66
C LEU A 16 8.99 -17.67 -1.69
N LEU A 17 9.09 -18.38 -0.57
CA LEU A 17 8.21 -18.25 0.58
C LEU A 17 9.05 -17.96 1.83
N ALA A 18 8.72 -16.90 2.54
CA ALA A 18 9.37 -16.52 3.77
C ALA A 18 8.38 -15.92 4.77
N MET A 19 8.72 -16.03 6.05
CA MET A 19 8.00 -15.41 7.15
C MET A 19 8.84 -14.26 7.70
N LEU A 20 8.24 -13.09 7.88
CA LEU A 20 8.93 -11.87 8.33
C LEU A 20 8.12 -11.14 9.40
N PRO A 21 8.78 -10.38 10.29
CA PRO A 21 8.11 -9.41 11.15
C PRO A 21 7.49 -8.27 10.32
N VAL A 22 6.53 -7.56 10.90
CA VAL A 22 5.73 -6.54 10.21
C VAL A 22 6.62 -5.41 9.69
N GLU A 23 7.56 -4.96 10.52
CA GLU A 23 8.43 -3.80 10.30
C GLU A 23 9.37 -4.00 9.10
N GLY A 24 9.74 -5.24 8.80
CA GLY A 24 10.71 -5.58 7.75
C GLY A 24 10.10 -6.12 6.46
N ALA A 25 8.83 -6.53 6.47
CA ALA A 25 8.24 -7.31 5.38
C ALA A 25 8.21 -6.56 4.04
N LEU A 26 7.69 -5.32 4.02
CA LEU A 26 7.58 -4.52 2.78
C LEU A 26 8.94 -4.09 2.25
N ALA A 27 9.84 -3.64 3.15
CA ALA A 27 11.21 -3.28 2.77
C ALA A 27 11.97 -4.48 2.18
N CYS A 28 11.80 -5.67 2.77
CA CYS A 28 12.41 -6.89 2.23
C CYS A 28 11.83 -7.25 0.85
N ALA A 29 10.50 -7.16 0.67
CA ALA A 29 9.86 -7.43 -0.62
C ALA A 29 10.37 -6.48 -1.72
N ASP A 30 10.51 -5.18 -1.41
CA ASP A 30 11.07 -4.19 -2.33
C ASP A 30 12.53 -4.50 -2.70
N ALA A 31 13.35 -4.80 -1.69
CA ALA A 31 14.76 -5.15 -1.90
C ALA A 31 14.93 -6.41 -2.75
N LEU A 32 14.06 -7.41 -2.57
CA LEU A 32 14.03 -8.62 -3.39
C LEU A 32 13.64 -8.30 -4.83
N ALA A 33 12.61 -7.48 -5.06
CA ALA A 33 12.20 -7.09 -6.40
C ALA A 33 13.32 -6.36 -7.16
N ARG A 34 14.06 -5.47 -6.46
CA ARG A 34 15.23 -4.78 -7.03
C ARG A 34 16.35 -5.77 -7.34
N THR A 35 16.72 -6.60 -6.36
CA THR A 35 17.81 -7.58 -6.52
C THR A 35 17.50 -8.58 -7.63
N TYR A 36 16.25 -9.05 -7.72
CA TYR A 36 15.81 -9.97 -8.77
C TYR A 36 15.96 -9.34 -10.14
N ARG A 37 15.48 -8.11 -10.33
CA ARG A 37 15.64 -7.37 -11.59
C ARG A 37 17.11 -7.19 -11.97
N ASP A 38 17.93 -6.80 -11.00
CA ASP A 38 19.35 -6.48 -11.24
C ASP A 38 20.20 -7.74 -11.49
N ALA A 39 19.70 -8.93 -11.14
CA ALA A 39 20.35 -10.21 -11.44
C ALA A 39 20.27 -10.59 -12.93
N PHE A 40 19.41 -9.95 -13.73
CA PHE A 40 19.31 -10.22 -15.16
C PHE A 40 20.17 -9.23 -15.98
N PRO A 41 20.96 -9.72 -16.95
CA PRO A 41 21.78 -8.87 -17.80
C PRO A 41 20.92 -7.96 -18.70
N ARG A 42 21.49 -6.82 -19.09
CA ARG A 42 20.85 -5.84 -19.98
C ARG A 42 20.30 -6.53 -21.24
N GLY A 43 19.00 -6.33 -21.51
CA GLY A 43 18.28 -6.95 -22.63
C GLY A 43 17.37 -8.12 -22.25
N ARG A 44 17.50 -8.68 -21.03
CA ARG A 44 16.52 -9.59 -20.43
C ARG A 44 15.91 -8.90 -19.21
N GLN A 45 14.59 -8.74 -19.18
CA GLN A 45 13.91 -8.13 -18.04
C GLN A 45 13.30 -9.21 -17.16
N GLY A 46 14.00 -9.57 -16.09
CA GLY A 46 13.39 -10.32 -14.99
C GLY A 46 12.51 -9.38 -14.17
N THR A 47 11.27 -9.78 -13.91
CA THR A 47 10.36 -9.05 -13.03
C THR A 47 9.89 -9.99 -11.92
N LEU A 48 9.67 -9.42 -10.73
CA LEU A 48 9.15 -10.14 -9.58
C LEU A 48 7.72 -9.65 -9.33
N SER A 49 6.79 -10.56 -9.06
CA SER A 49 5.51 -10.21 -8.43
C SER A 49 5.54 -10.78 -7.01
N ALA A 50 5.01 -10.06 -6.04
CA ALA A 50 5.03 -10.48 -4.64
C ALA A 50 3.67 -10.27 -3.98
N ALA A 51 3.33 -11.20 -3.09
CA ALA A 51 2.23 -11.07 -2.16
C ALA A 51 2.78 -11.00 -0.73
N VAL A 52 2.29 -10.05 0.07
CA VAL A 52 2.59 -9.93 1.49
C VAL A 52 1.27 -9.99 2.27
N VAL A 53 1.11 -11.01 3.10
CA VAL A 53 -0.08 -11.17 3.95
C VAL A 53 0.32 -10.97 5.40
N PHE A 54 -0.19 -9.90 6.01
CA PHE A 54 -0.09 -9.69 7.44
C PHE A 54 -1.22 -10.46 8.13
N ALA A 55 -0.87 -11.39 9.01
CA ALA A 55 -1.82 -12.21 9.73
C ALA A 55 -1.38 -12.37 11.19
N HIS A 56 -2.35 -12.52 12.09
CA HIS A 56 -2.04 -12.85 13.48
C HIS A 56 -1.40 -14.25 13.57
N VAL A 57 -0.43 -14.45 14.46
CA VAL A 57 0.32 -15.71 14.61
C VAL A 57 -0.55 -16.96 14.87
N ARG A 58 -1.78 -16.75 15.36
CA ARG A 58 -2.79 -17.83 15.58
C ARG A 58 -3.69 -18.10 14.38
N GLN A 59 -3.56 -17.36 13.28
CA GLN A 59 -4.29 -17.67 12.04
C GLN A 59 -3.78 -19.00 11.49
N PRO A 60 -4.66 -19.93 11.07
CA PRO A 60 -4.23 -21.17 10.45
C PRO A 60 -3.32 -20.90 9.25
N LEU A 61 -2.12 -21.51 9.23
CA LEU A 61 -1.14 -21.26 8.16
C LEU A 61 -1.71 -21.56 6.77
N MET A 62 -2.53 -22.60 6.64
CA MET A 62 -3.17 -22.96 5.37
C MET A 62 -4.07 -21.85 4.82
N SER A 63 -4.82 -21.12 5.67
CA SER A 63 -5.64 -20.00 5.19
C SER A 63 -4.79 -18.79 4.82
N VAL A 64 -3.69 -18.54 5.54
CA VAL A 64 -2.74 -17.47 5.19
C VAL A 64 -2.04 -17.75 3.86
N LEU A 65 -1.61 -18.99 3.63
CA LEU A 65 -1.00 -19.41 2.37
C LEU A 65 -1.98 -19.36 1.21
N ALA A 66 -3.24 -19.81 1.41
CA ALA A 66 -4.27 -19.70 0.39
C ALA A 66 -4.51 -18.24 -0.02
N GLU A 67 -4.57 -17.33 0.96
CA GLU A 67 -4.69 -15.90 0.67
C GLU A 67 -3.45 -15.33 -0.02
N ALA A 68 -2.24 -15.74 0.37
CA ALA A 68 -1.01 -15.31 -0.29
C ALA A 68 -0.96 -15.74 -1.76
N HIS A 69 -1.37 -16.98 -2.07
CA HIS A 69 -1.48 -17.46 -3.45
C HIS A 69 -2.51 -16.68 -4.25
N ARG A 70 -3.72 -16.51 -3.71
CA ARG A 70 -4.80 -15.74 -4.33
C ARG A 70 -4.34 -14.31 -4.63
N LEU A 71 -3.74 -13.65 -3.64
CA LEU A 71 -3.23 -12.28 -3.75
C LEU A 71 -2.10 -12.16 -4.79
N LEU A 72 -1.24 -13.18 -4.90
CA LEU A 72 -0.16 -13.19 -5.88
C LEU A 72 -0.70 -13.40 -7.31
N ASP A 73 -1.53 -14.41 -7.51
CA ASP A 73 -1.96 -14.84 -8.83
C ASP A 73 -3.08 -13.93 -9.36
N GLU A 74 -4.13 -13.70 -8.59
CA GLU A 74 -5.28 -12.92 -9.06
C GLU A 74 -5.00 -11.41 -9.03
N GLU A 75 -4.40 -10.89 -7.96
CA GLU A 75 -4.27 -9.44 -7.80
C GLU A 75 -2.98 -8.91 -8.42
N ALA A 76 -1.82 -9.42 -8.00
CA ALA A 76 -0.53 -8.91 -8.49
C ALA A 76 -0.26 -9.29 -9.96
N LYS A 77 -0.53 -10.53 -10.36
CA LYS A 77 -0.25 -11.00 -11.73
C LYS A 77 -1.39 -10.65 -12.68
N ASP A 78 -2.61 -11.13 -12.43
CA ASP A 78 -3.69 -11.02 -13.41
C ASP A 78 -4.31 -9.62 -13.43
N ARG A 79 -4.79 -9.10 -12.30
CA ARG A 79 -5.49 -7.80 -12.26
C ARG A 79 -4.57 -6.59 -12.39
N ASN A 80 -3.35 -6.63 -11.85
CA ASN A 80 -2.42 -5.49 -11.91
C ASN A 80 -1.32 -5.62 -12.98
N GLY A 81 -1.27 -6.71 -13.74
CA GLY A 81 -0.37 -6.86 -14.90
C GLY A 81 1.06 -7.29 -14.54
N ARG A 82 1.23 -8.14 -13.51
CA ARG A 82 2.54 -8.64 -13.02
C ARG A 82 3.46 -7.52 -12.58
N SER A 83 4.71 -7.82 -12.23
CA SER A 83 5.72 -6.85 -11.76
C SER A 83 5.15 -5.92 -10.67
N SER A 84 4.41 -6.53 -9.74
CA SER A 84 3.55 -5.83 -8.78
C SER A 84 3.72 -6.38 -7.37
N LEU A 85 3.40 -5.52 -6.41
CA LEU A 85 3.26 -5.85 -5.00
C LEU A 85 1.78 -5.84 -4.65
N ALA A 86 1.29 -6.93 -4.10
CA ALA A 86 -0.03 -7.02 -3.49
C ALA A 86 0.11 -7.29 -1.98
N VAL A 87 -0.63 -6.56 -1.17
CA VAL A 87 -0.52 -6.57 0.29
C VAL A 87 -1.90 -6.72 0.91
N ALA A 88 -2.04 -7.64 1.85
CA ALA A 88 -3.28 -7.88 2.56
C ALA A 88 -3.07 -7.87 4.08
N VAL A 89 -4.10 -7.46 4.81
CA VAL A 89 -4.20 -7.63 6.27
C VAL A 89 -5.34 -8.61 6.54
N LEU A 90 -5.02 -9.81 7.01
CA LEU A 90 -5.98 -10.87 7.32
C LEU A 90 -6.22 -10.93 8.83
N LYS A 91 -7.46 -10.59 9.24
CA LYS A 91 -7.93 -10.69 10.63
C LYS A 91 -8.79 -11.94 10.81
N SER A 92 -9.11 -12.27 12.05
CA SER A 92 -10.04 -13.39 12.37
C SER A 92 -11.44 -13.19 11.78
N SER A 93 -11.86 -11.94 11.56
CA SER A 93 -13.12 -11.58 10.90
C SER A 93 -13.05 -11.64 9.37
N GLY A 94 -11.92 -12.06 8.80
CA GLY A 94 -11.65 -12.04 7.36
C GLY A 94 -10.70 -10.92 6.93
N LEU A 95 -10.73 -10.62 5.64
CA LEU A 95 -9.86 -9.63 5.01
C LEU A 95 -10.19 -8.23 5.53
N HIS A 96 -9.20 -7.55 6.09
CA HIS A 96 -9.34 -6.20 6.64
C HIS A 96 -9.01 -5.12 5.62
N SER A 97 -8.01 -5.36 4.78
CA SER A 97 -7.61 -4.49 3.68
C SER A 97 -6.81 -5.29 2.66
N GLN A 98 -6.89 -4.90 1.39
CA GLN A 98 -6.11 -5.44 0.28
C GLN A 98 -5.72 -4.31 -0.66
N TRP A 99 -4.43 -4.10 -0.83
CA TRP A 99 -3.89 -3.10 -1.73
C TRP A 99 -2.96 -3.73 -2.75
N VAL A 100 -3.00 -3.24 -3.98
CA VAL A 100 -2.12 -3.70 -5.06
C VAL A 100 -1.53 -2.50 -5.81
N SER A 101 -0.28 -2.67 -6.25
CA SER A 101 0.50 -1.64 -6.91
C SER A 101 1.55 -2.25 -7.82
N SER A 102 1.87 -1.59 -8.93
CA SER A 102 3.17 -1.77 -9.59
C SER A 102 4.29 -1.39 -8.61
N TRP A 103 5.49 -1.93 -8.78
CA TRP A 103 6.61 -1.56 -7.91
C TRP A 103 7.01 -0.07 -8.00
N GLU A 104 6.78 0.56 -9.15
CA GLU A 104 7.18 1.93 -9.46
C GLU A 104 5.96 2.75 -9.86
N ARG A 105 5.61 3.71 -9.02
CA ARG A 105 4.46 4.59 -9.17
C ARG A 105 4.89 5.95 -9.69
N THR A 106 3.96 6.67 -10.30
CA THR A 106 4.12 8.10 -10.60
C THR A 106 3.76 8.90 -9.36
N GLY A 107 4.74 9.59 -8.80
CA GLY A 107 4.63 10.45 -7.64
C GLY A 107 4.53 11.95 -7.99
N PRO A 108 4.77 12.81 -6.99
CA PRO A 108 4.89 14.27 -7.13
C PRO A 108 5.55 14.75 -8.42
N GLY A 109 4.89 15.63 -9.17
CA GLY A 109 5.46 16.25 -10.39
C GLY A 109 5.84 15.25 -11.49
N GLY A 110 5.33 14.02 -11.48
CA GLY A 110 5.67 12.98 -12.44
C GLY A 110 6.94 12.19 -12.09
N ALA A 111 7.55 12.44 -10.92
CA ALA A 111 8.71 11.68 -10.46
C ALA A 111 8.36 10.20 -10.24
N ARG A 112 9.30 9.29 -10.48
CA ARG A 112 9.09 7.88 -10.15
C ARG A 112 9.39 7.65 -8.68
N MET A 113 8.48 6.99 -7.97
CA MET A 113 8.67 6.60 -6.57
C MET A 113 8.31 5.13 -6.38
N ARG A 114 8.88 4.45 -5.37
CA ARG A 114 8.46 3.08 -5.08
C ARG A 114 7.12 3.05 -4.36
N ALA A 115 6.36 2.00 -4.60
CA ALA A 115 5.13 1.72 -3.89
C ALA A 115 5.32 1.64 -2.36
N THR A 116 6.40 0.99 -1.92
CA THR A 116 6.73 0.86 -0.49
C THR A 116 7.20 2.17 0.14
N GLU A 117 7.95 3.00 -0.60
CA GLU A 117 8.35 4.33 -0.16
C GLU A 117 7.14 5.26 -0.01
N ALA A 118 6.17 5.20 -0.94
CA ALA A 118 4.92 5.95 -0.84
C ALA A 118 4.10 5.54 0.40
N LEU A 119 3.98 4.24 0.67
CA LEU A 119 3.33 3.74 1.88
C LEU A 119 4.06 4.18 3.15
N GLU A 120 5.38 4.10 3.18
CA GLU A 120 6.17 4.53 4.35
C GLU A 120 6.04 6.04 4.59
N ALA A 121 6.00 6.85 3.53
CA ALA A 121 5.75 8.28 3.66
C ALA A 121 4.37 8.59 4.28
N LEU A 122 3.32 7.84 3.91
CA LEU A 122 2.02 7.95 4.57
C LEU A 122 2.07 7.46 6.03
N CYS A 123 2.79 6.37 6.32
CA CYS A 123 2.98 5.88 7.68
C CYS A 123 3.72 6.91 8.56
N GLY A 124 4.75 7.55 8.03
CA GLY A 124 5.44 8.66 8.68
C GLY A 124 4.51 9.83 8.99
N GLY A 125 3.65 10.22 8.03
CA GLY A 125 2.63 11.24 8.26
C GLY A 125 1.62 10.86 9.36
N LEU A 126 1.25 9.58 9.47
CA LEU A 126 0.36 9.08 10.52
C LEU A 126 1.01 9.02 11.90
N ARG A 127 2.32 8.75 11.96
CA ARG A 127 3.09 8.73 13.23
C ARG A 127 3.40 10.14 13.73
N GLY A 128 3.61 11.10 12.83
CA GLY A 128 4.00 12.47 13.16
C GLY A 128 5.51 12.62 13.36
N PRO A 129 6.05 13.86 13.38
CA PRO A 129 7.46 14.11 13.62
C PRO A 129 7.81 14.05 15.10
N GLY A 130 8.68 13.12 15.50
CA GLY A 130 9.14 12.99 16.89
C GLY A 130 7.99 12.65 17.84
N ASP A 131 7.71 13.54 18.80
CA ASP A 131 6.63 13.40 19.79
C ASP A 131 5.35 14.16 19.40
N GLU A 132 5.33 14.82 18.24
CA GLU A 132 4.14 15.54 17.76
C GLU A 132 3.09 14.57 17.20
N PRO A 133 1.78 14.81 17.46
CA PRO A 133 0.74 13.95 16.95
C PRO A 133 0.67 14.02 15.42
N GLY A 134 0.80 12.86 14.77
CA GLY A 134 0.61 12.74 13.33
C GLY A 134 -0.84 12.88 12.87
N LEU A 135 -1.07 12.56 11.59
CA LEU A 135 -2.40 12.61 10.99
C LEU A 135 -3.43 11.78 11.76
N SER A 136 -4.59 12.39 12.00
CA SER A 136 -5.70 11.69 12.64
C SER A 136 -6.18 10.51 11.78
N SER A 137 -6.41 9.37 12.44
CA SER A 137 -7.08 8.22 11.81
C SER A 137 -8.47 8.57 11.27
N SER A 138 -9.16 9.56 11.87
CA SER A 138 -10.48 9.99 11.42
C SER A 138 -10.46 10.61 10.03
N LEU A 139 -9.35 11.22 9.61
CA LEU A 139 -9.17 11.72 8.24
C LEU A 139 -9.24 10.56 7.24
N LEU A 140 -8.52 9.46 7.51
CA LEU A 140 -8.48 8.30 6.62
C LEU A 140 -9.87 7.68 6.44
N TYR A 141 -10.63 7.54 7.53
CA TYR A 141 -12.00 7.03 7.47
C TYR A 141 -12.94 7.99 6.73
N ARG A 142 -12.79 9.30 6.91
CA ARG A 142 -13.58 10.29 6.17
C ARG A 142 -13.30 10.25 4.67
N LEU A 143 -12.04 10.14 4.28
CA LEU A 143 -11.64 9.99 2.87
C LEU A 143 -12.23 8.69 2.29
N ARG A 144 -12.14 7.58 3.03
CA ARG A 144 -12.76 6.30 2.65
C ARG A 144 -14.25 6.45 2.40
N ASP A 145 -14.97 7.06 3.34
CA ASP A 145 -16.43 7.18 3.28
C ASP A 145 -16.86 8.13 2.14
N THR A 146 -16.15 9.24 1.97
CA THR A 146 -16.46 10.21 0.91
C THR A 146 -16.16 9.65 -0.49
N LEU A 147 -15.01 9.00 -0.66
CA LEU A 147 -14.67 8.34 -1.92
C LEU A 147 -15.61 7.16 -2.19
N GLY A 148 -16.07 6.46 -1.15
CA GLY A 148 -17.09 5.43 -1.29
C GLY A 148 -18.42 5.95 -1.82
N LEU A 149 -18.86 7.12 -1.36
CA LEU A 149 -20.06 7.77 -1.92
C LEU A 149 -19.83 8.25 -3.36
N LEU A 150 -18.67 8.82 -3.65
CA LEU A 150 -18.37 9.36 -4.99
C LEU A 150 -18.22 8.26 -6.04
N CYS A 151 -17.61 7.13 -5.69
CA CYS A 151 -17.30 6.05 -6.63
C CYS A 151 -18.39 4.95 -6.65
N ASP A 152 -19.57 5.24 -6.10
CA ASP A 152 -20.71 4.34 -5.99
C ASP A 152 -20.35 2.97 -5.37
N TRP A 153 -19.66 3.01 -4.21
CA TRP A 153 -19.44 1.86 -3.34
C TRP A 153 -20.55 1.80 -2.27
N PRO A 154 -21.70 1.15 -2.53
CA PRO A 154 -22.79 1.06 -1.55
C PRO A 154 -22.33 0.38 -0.26
N ARG A 155 -21.35 -0.54 -0.36
CA ARG A 155 -20.55 -1.06 0.75
C ARG A 155 -19.13 -1.31 0.26
N TRP A 156 -18.16 -0.56 0.77
CA TRP A 156 -16.76 -0.82 0.48
C TRP A 156 -16.37 -2.25 0.92
N GLN A 157 -15.57 -2.91 0.08
CA GLN A 157 -14.94 -4.19 0.37
C GLN A 157 -13.43 -4.06 0.13
N PRO A 158 -12.58 -4.78 0.89
CA PRO A 158 -11.14 -4.80 0.65
C PRO A 158 -10.80 -5.14 -0.80
N GLY A 159 -9.91 -4.35 -1.42
CA GLY A 159 -9.52 -4.52 -2.83
C GLY A 159 -10.49 -3.92 -3.83
N ALA A 160 -11.47 -3.11 -3.37
CA ALA A 160 -12.35 -2.36 -4.25
C ALA A 160 -11.59 -1.25 -4.99
N TRP A 161 -11.74 -1.27 -6.31
CA TRP A 161 -11.29 -0.21 -7.21
C TRP A 161 -12.47 0.21 -8.08
N ALA A 162 -12.62 1.51 -8.34
CA ALA A 162 -13.66 2.03 -9.20
C ALA A 162 -13.21 3.30 -9.94
N PRO A 163 -13.79 3.61 -11.11
CA PRO A 163 -13.49 4.84 -11.83
C PRO A 163 -13.81 6.07 -10.97
N LEU A 164 -12.86 7.00 -10.91
CA LEU A 164 -13.13 8.31 -10.31
C LEU A 164 -14.13 9.07 -11.20
N PRO A 165 -15.20 9.65 -10.64
CA PRO A 165 -16.15 10.44 -11.43
C PRO A 165 -15.46 11.58 -12.19
N HIS A 166 -15.92 11.82 -13.41
CA HIS A 166 -15.32 12.83 -14.28
C HIS A 166 -15.37 14.22 -13.63
N GLY A 167 -14.26 14.96 -13.72
CA GLY A 167 -14.15 16.31 -13.19
C GLY A 167 -13.84 16.41 -11.69
N VAL A 168 -13.70 15.30 -10.96
CA VAL A 168 -13.29 15.33 -9.55
C VAL A 168 -11.78 15.59 -9.43
N PRO A 169 -11.33 16.73 -8.85
CA PRO A 169 -9.92 17.03 -8.69
C PRO A 169 -9.38 16.36 -7.42
N LEU A 170 -9.09 15.05 -7.49
CA LEU A 170 -8.75 14.22 -6.32
C LEU A 170 -7.65 14.83 -5.44
N ARG A 171 -6.54 15.29 -6.04
CA ARG A 171 -5.43 15.94 -5.32
C ARG A 171 -5.88 17.17 -4.55
N SER A 172 -6.60 18.08 -5.21
CA SER A 172 -7.07 19.33 -4.59
C SER A 172 -8.06 19.06 -3.46
N TYR A 173 -8.91 18.04 -3.61
CA TYR A 173 -9.80 17.59 -2.56
C TYR A 173 -9.04 17.06 -1.33
N ILE A 174 -8.06 16.17 -1.53
CA ILE A 174 -7.23 15.63 -0.44
C ILE A 174 -6.43 16.74 0.25
N GLU A 175 -5.85 17.66 -0.53
CA GLU A 175 -5.11 18.80 0.00
C GLU A 175 -6.01 19.70 0.88
N ALA A 176 -7.26 19.93 0.46
CA ALA A 176 -8.23 20.67 1.26
C ALA A 176 -8.58 19.92 2.57
N GLU A 177 -8.80 18.61 2.52
CA GLU A 177 -9.09 17.81 3.73
C GLU A 177 -7.91 17.78 4.72
N LEU A 178 -6.68 17.73 4.21
CA LEU A 178 -5.48 17.83 5.03
C LEU A 178 -5.37 19.19 5.71
N ARG A 179 -5.52 20.29 4.96
CA ARG A 179 -5.48 21.66 5.52
C ARG A 179 -6.55 21.90 6.58
N ARG A 180 -7.71 21.24 6.48
CA ARG A 180 -8.78 21.31 7.49
C ARG A 180 -8.47 20.55 8.79
N THR A 181 -7.52 19.63 8.73
CA THR A 181 -7.21 18.70 9.84
C THR A 181 -5.86 19.02 10.49
N LEU A 182 -4.92 19.62 9.76
CA LEU A 182 -3.62 20.04 10.27
C LEU A 182 -3.74 21.38 11.04
N PRO A 183 -2.97 21.59 12.14
CA PRO A 183 -2.95 22.84 12.89
C PRO A 183 -2.51 24.04 12.03
N GLU A 184 -2.97 25.25 12.36
CA GLU A 184 -2.63 26.49 11.61
C GLU A 184 -1.11 26.75 11.52
N SER A 185 -0.31 26.25 12.48
CA SER A 185 1.16 26.35 12.48
C SER A 185 1.82 25.56 11.34
N GLU A 186 1.19 24.49 10.85
CA GLU A 186 1.67 23.69 9.71
C GLU A 186 0.98 24.07 8.39
N ALA A 187 -0.24 24.63 8.48
CA ALA A 187 -1.01 25.11 7.32
C ALA A 187 -0.46 26.42 6.73
N GLY A 188 0.28 27.22 7.53
CA GLY A 188 0.90 28.48 7.11
C GLY A 188 2.21 28.33 6.33
N ALA A 189 2.85 27.16 6.36
CA ALA A 189 3.93 26.85 5.45
C ALA A 189 3.33 26.34 4.14
N GLU A 190 3.59 27.01 3.01
CA GLU A 190 3.24 26.55 1.64
C GLU A 190 3.79 25.14 1.27
N SER A 191 4.42 24.44 2.21
CA SER A 191 5.25 23.24 2.01
C SER A 191 4.76 21.96 2.72
N GLY A 192 3.82 21.99 3.67
CA GLY A 192 3.50 20.82 4.51
C GLY A 192 2.46 19.86 3.90
N ALA A 193 1.28 20.38 3.56
CA ALA A 193 0.16 19.57 3.09
C ALA A 193 0.33 19.03 1.66
N GLY A 194 1.06 19.76 0.80
CA GLY A 194 1.21 19.44 -0.62
C GLY A 194 1.87 18.07 -0.89
N PRO A 195 3.09 17.82 -0.39
CA PRO A 195 3.79 16.54 -0.62
C PRO A 195 3.01 15.33 -0.08
N LEU A 196 2.36 15.48 1.07
CA LEU A 196 1.52 14.44 1.67
C LEU A 196 0.23 14.24 0.88
N ALA A 197 -0.42 15.31 0.42
CA ALA A 197 -1.59 15.23 -0.44
C ALA A 197 -1.26 14.47 -1.74
N GLU A 198 -0.10 14.73 -2.32
CA GLU A 198 0.39 14.03 -3.50
C GLU A 198 0.67 12.55 -3.22
N THR A 199 1.28 12.24 -2.08
CA THR A 199 1.51 10.85 -1.65
C THR A 199 0.19 10.09 -1.46
N ILE A 200 -0.78 10.69 -0.77
CA ILE A 200 -2.11 10.10 -0.57
C ILE A 200 -2.84 9.94 -1.91
N THR A 201 -2.80 10.96 -2.77
CA THR A 201 -3.39 10.87 -4.12
C THR A 201 -2.76 9.73 -4.91
N ALA A 202 -1.43 9.67 -4.92
CA ALA A 202 -0.70 8.64 -5.63
C ALA A 202 -1.03 7.25 -5.10
N LEU A 203 -1.24 7.06 -3.79
CA LEU A 203 -1.62 5.79 -3.17
C LEU A 203 -3.07 5.39 -3.43
N LEU A 204 -3.97 6.37 -3.55
CA LEU A 204 -5.39 6.16 -3.83
C LEU A 204 -5.66 5.82 -5.30
N SER A 205 -4.87 6.34 -6.24
CA SER A 205 -4.98 5.99 -7.66
C SER A 205 -4.46 4.58 -7.93
N ALA A 206 -5.07 3.84 -8.85
CA ALA A 206 -4.54 2.54 -9.26
C ALA A 206 -3.19 2.71 -10.00
N SER A 207 -2.28 1.74 -9.85
CA SER A 207 -1.00 1.72 -10.56
C SER A 207 -0.78 0.37 -11.25
N PRO A 208 -1.49 0.11 -12.37
CA PRO A 208 -1.36 -1.12 -13.14
C PRO A 208 -0.11 -1.10 -14.03
N ASN A 209 0.43 -2.29 -14.29
CA ASN A 209 1.37 -2.53 -15.39
C ASN A 209 0.61 -2.95 -16.67
N PRO A 210 1.25 -2.89 -17.85
CA PRO A 210 0.67 -3.38 -19.10
C PRO A 210 0.15 -4.82 -18.96
N GLY A 211 -1.06 -5.07 -19.46
CA GLY A 211 -1.73 -6.38 -19.38
C GLY A 211 -2.59 -6.58 -18.12
N GLY A 212 -2.59 -5.62 -17.18
CA GLY A 212 -3.55 -5.60 -16.08
C GLY A 212 -4.96 -5.17 -16.50
N VAL A 213 -5.92 -5.42 -15.62
CA VAL A 213 -7.34 -5.06 -15.77
C VAL A 213 -7.66 -3.72 -15.12
N LEU A 214 -6.92 -3.34 -14.07
CA LEU A 214 -7.10 -2.04 -13.42
C LEU A 214 -6.71 -0.89 -14.36
N SER A 215 -7.37 0.26 -14.20
CA SER A 215 -7.11 1.45 -15.00
C SER A 215 -6.54 2.59 -14.13
N PRO A 216 -5.56 3.39 -14.62
CA PRO A 216 -4.93 4.45 -13.81
C PRO A 216 -5.87 5.57 -13.31
N ASP A 217 -7.05 5.73 -13.92
CA ASP A 217 -8.11 6.66 -13.51
C ASP A 217 -9.02 6.08 -12.41
N TRP A 218 -8.79 4.83 -12.00
CA TRP A 218 -9.51 4.22 -10.90
C TRP A 218 -8.88 4.57 -9.57
N VAL A 219 -9.71 4.60 -8.53
CA VAL A 219 -9.32 4.86 -7.15
C VAL A 219 -9.71 3.72 -6.23
N GLY A 220 -8.94 3.56 -5.15
CA GLY A 220 -9.14 2.57 -4.11
C GLY A 220 -8.59 3.11 -2.79
N VAL A 221 -9.14 2.67 -1.66
CA VAL A 221 -8.89 3.28 -0.34
C VAL A 221 -8.10 2.38 0.61
N ASP A 222 -7.82 1.16 0.20
CA ASP A 222 -7.10 0.15 0.99
C ASP A 222 -5.69 0.57 1.41
N ALA A 223 -5.01 1.41 0.63
CA ALA A 223 -3.71 1.96 1.02
C ALA A 223 -3.77 2.75 2.33
N LEU A 224 -4.88 3.47 2.57
CA LEU A 224 -5.08 4.22 3.81
C LEU A 224 -5.21 3.29 5.01
N LEU A 225 -6.00 2.21 4.85
CA LEU A 225 -6.23 1.22 5.91
C LEU A 225 -4.96 0.41 6.20
N LEU A 226 -4.21 0.06 5.16
CA LEU A 226 -2.92 -0.60 5.28
C LEU A 226 -1.92 0.30 6.01
N ALA A 227 -1.78 1.56 5.62
CA ALA A 227 -0.89 2.50 6.30
C ALA A 227 -1.29 2.70 7.78
N ARG A 228 -2.60 2.76 8.07
CA ARG A 228 -3.08 2.81 9.45
C ARG A 228 -2.70 1.58 10.26
N PHE A 229 -2.81 0.39 9.68
CA PHE A 229 -2.38 -0.86 10.31
C PHE A 229 -0.87 -0.83 10.60
N LEU A 230 -0.04 -0.48 9.62
CA LEU A 230 1.42 -0.42 9.75
C LEU A 230 1.92 0.69 10.69
N SER A 231 1.10 1.70 10.93
CA SER A 231 1.41 2.81 11.85
C SER A 231 0.90 2.56 13.28
N SER A 232 0.12 1.50 13.49
CA SER A 232 -0.33 1.14 14.84
C SER A 232 0.81 0.48 15.60
N PRO A 233 1.02 0.78 16.90
CA PRO A 233 1.98 0.05 17.70
C PRO A 233 1.61 -1.43 17.69
N SER A 234 2.61 -2.30 17.53
CA SER A 234 2.41 -3.75 17.63
C SER A 234 1.82 -4.07 19.00
N GLU A 235 0.77 -4.91 19.07
CA GLU A 235 0.09 -5.32 20.31
C GLU A 235 0.99 -6.02 21.36
N GLY A 236 2.32 -6.05 21.16
CA GLY A 236 3.33 -6.58 22.08
C GLY A 236 3.90 -5.59 23.09
N ASP A 237 3.70 -4.27 22.93
CA ASP A 237 4.25 -3.24 23.84
C ASP A 237 3.31 -2.84 24.99
N ALA A 238 2.17 -3.53 25.12
CA ALA A 238 1.21 -3.35 26.21
C ALA A 238 1.16 -4.59 27.11
N ARG A 239 2.31 -4.97 27.70
CA ARG A 239 2.37 -5.91 28.83
C ARG A 239 3.47 -5.55 29.80
#